data_AF-A0AB37S369-F1
#
_entry.id   AF-A0AB37S369-F1
#
_cell.length_a   1.000
_cell.length_b   1.000
_cell.length_c   1.000
_cell.angle_alpha   90.00
_cell.angle_beta   90.00
_cell.angle_gamma   90.00
#
_symmetry.space_group_name_H-M   'P 1'
#
loop_
_entity.id
_entity.type
_entity.pdbx_description
1 polymer ?
#
loop_
_entity_poly.entity_id
_entity_poly.type
_entity_poly.pdbx_seq_one_letter_code
_entity_poly.pdbx_strand_id
1 'polypeptide(L)' 'IEQAGGQMISVAQLFCELQRDWARSATVPAFINLFIETGGTAGIQFSYDKN' A
#
# COMPACT_ATOMS: atom_id res chain seq x y z
N ILE A 1 11.44 -20.18 1.31
CA ILE A 1 11.45 -18.70 1.25
C ILE A 1 11.71 -18.17 2.66
N GLU A 2 10.82 -18.39 3.61
CA GLU A 2 11.04 -17.97 5.01
C GLU A 2 12.27 -18.60 5.67
N GLN A 3 12.45 -19.91 5.56
CA GLN A 3 13.64 -20.59 6.10
C GLN A 3 14.95 -20.21 5.39
N ALA A 4 14.86 -19.54 4.24
CA ALA A 4 16.00 -18.97 3.53
C ALA A 4 16.18 -17.46 3.83
N GLY A 5 15.46 -16.92 4.81
CA GLY A 5 15.52 -15.52 5.25
C GLY A 5 14.48 -14.58 4.63
N GLY A 6 13.63 -15.07 3.71
CA GLY A 6 12.58 -14.26 3.10
C GLY A 6 11.51 -13.85 4.12
N GLN A 7 11.11 -12.58 4.11
CA GLN A 7 10.04 -12.10 4.98
C GLN A 7 8.72 -12.16 4.22
N MET A 8 7.77 -12.95 4.71
CA MET A 8 6.42 -12.97 4.14
C MET A 8 5.67 -11.74 4.60
N ILE A 9 5.36 -10.88 3.65
CA ILE A 9 4.67 -9.62 3.87
C ILE A 9 3.48 -9.52 2.93
N SER A 10 2.45 -8.79 3.34
CA SER A 10 1.31 -8.49 2.47
C SER A 10 1.65 -7.38 1.48
N VAL A 11 0.90 -7.27 0.38
CA VAL A 11 1.07 -6.16 -0.58
C VAL A 11 0.81 -4.80 0.08
N ALA A 12 -0.16 -4.73 1.00
CA ALA A 12 -0.42 -3.53 1.77
C ALA A 12 0.78 -3.12 2.64
N GLN A 13 1.43 -4.08 3.31
CA GLN A 13 2.62 -3.80 4.10
C GLN A 13 3.82 -3.42 3.22
N LEU A 14 3.98 -4.06 2.06
CA LEU A 14 4.99 -3.66 1.07
C LEU A 14 4.80 -2.19 0.66
N PHE A 15 3.56 -1.79 0.35
CA PHE A 15 3.25 -0.40 0.00
C PHE A 15 3.54 0.56 1.15
N CYS A 16 3.19 0.22 2.39
CA CYS A 16 3.50 1.04 3.57
C CYS A 16 5.02 1.17 3.80
N GLU A 17 5.81 0.13 3.54
CA GLU A 17 7.28 0.21 3.66
C GLU A 17 7.92 1.10 2.57
N LEU A 18 7.37 1.07 1.35
CA LEU A 18 7.81 1.97 0.28
C LEU A 18 7.32 3.42 0.51
N GLN A 19 6.12 3.59 1.05
CA GLN A 19 5.47 4.86 1.38
C GLN A 19 5.41 5.10 2.90
N ARG A 20 6.55 5.07 3.57
CA ARG A 20 6.61 5.32 5.03
C ARG A 20 6.29 6.76 5.43
N ASP A 21 6.59 7.71 4.57
CA ASP A 21 6.42 9.14 4.81
C ASP A 21 5.18 9.68 4.08
N TRP A 22 4.12 9.98 4.82
CA TRP A 22 2.88 10.52 4.27
C TRP A 22 2.90 12.04 4.05
N ALA A 23 3.96 12.75 4.48
CA ALA A 23 4.20 14.13 4.11
C ALA A 23 4.79 14.27 2.68
N ARG A 24 5.32 13.17 2.11
CA ARG A 24 5.86 13.12 0.75
C ARG A 24 4.74 13.10 -0.31
N SER A 25 4.20 14.28 -0.57
CA SER A 25 3.13 14.52 -1.55
C SER A 25 3.44 14.03 -2.97
N ALA A 26 4.71 13.95 -3.36
CA ALA A 26 5.13 13.51 -4.70
C ALA A 26 4.66 12.09 -5.07
N THR A 27 4.48 11.20 -4.08
CA THR A 27 4.18 9.79 -4.32
C THR A 27 2.91 9.30 -3.63
N VAL A 28 2.40 10.01 -2.62
CA VAL A 28 1.15 9.65 -1.91
C VAL A 28 -0.01 9.37 -2.88
N PRO A 29 -0.30 10.22 -3.89
CA PRO A 29 -1.42 9.96 -4.80
C PRO A 29 -1.29 8.65 -5.57
N ALA A 30 -0.06 8.29 -5.97
CA ALA A 30 0.20 7.05 -6.69
C ALA A 30 0.01 5.83 -5.77
N PHE A 31 0.48 5.89 -4.52
CA PHE A 31 0.28 4.80 -3.57
C PHE A 31 -1.19 4.60 -3.19
N ILE A 32 -1.98 5.67 -3.05
CA ILE A 32 -3.43 5.56 -2.85
C ILE A 32 -4.10 4.86 -4.03
N ASN A 33 -3.73 5.21 -5.27
CA ASN A 33 -4.24 4.50 -6.46
C ASN A 33 -3.82 3.03 -6.48
N LEU A 34 -2.58 2.70 -6.13
CA LEU A 34 -2.12 1.31 -6.03
C LEU A 34 -2.93 0.50 -5.02
N PHE A 35 -3.26 1.08 -3.86
CA PHE A 35 -4.15 0.43 -2.89
C PHE A 35 -5.55 0.16 -3.48
N ILE A 36 -6.15 1.14 -4.17
CA ILE A 36 -7.48 0.99 -4.79
C ILE A 36 -7.46 -0.11 -5.86
N GLU A 37 -6.48 -0.06 -6.78
CA GLU A 37 -6.37 -1.00 -7.91
C GLU A 37 -6.04 -2.42 -7.46
N THR A 38 -5.23 -2.56 -6.41
CA THR A 38 -4.88 -3.87 -5.84
C THR A 38 -6.02 -4.43 -4.96
N GLY A 39 -6.94 -3.59 -4.50
CA GLY A 39 -8.09 -3.98 -3.71
C GLY A 39 -7.76 -4.30 -2.24
N GLY A 40 -8.52 -5.23 -1.66
CA GLY A 40 -8.49 -5.49 -0.22
C GLY A 40 -9.18 -4.39 0.61
N THR A 41 -9.19 -4.54 1.93
CA THR A 41 -9.92 -3.62 2.82
C THR A 41 -9.48 -2.17 2.67
N ALA A 42 -8.17 -1.92 2.55
CA ALA A 42 -7.63 -0.57 2.34
C ALA A 42 -8.05 0.01 0.98
N GLY A 43 -8.00 -0.79 -0.10
CA GLY A 43 -8.44 -0.35 -1.43
C GLY A 43 -9.93 -0.01 -1.48
N ILE A 44 -10.77 -0.79 -0.79
CA ILE A 44 -12.22 -0.50 -0.67
C ILE A 44 -12.43 0.82 0.08
N GLN A 45 -11.76 1.00 1.23
CA GLN A 45 -11.90 2.22 2.02
C GLN A 45 -11.48 3.46 1.22
N PHE A 46 -10.30 3.43 0.60
CA PHE A 46 -9.81 4.57 -0.18
C PHE A 46 -10.63 4.83 -1.45
N SER A 47 -11.27 3.80 -2.02
CA SER A 47 -12.22 3.99 -3.11
C SER A 47 -13.44 4.79 -2.65
N TYR A 48 -13.94 4.56 -1.43
CA TYR A 48 -14.99 5.37 -0.85
C TYR A 48 -14.53 6.79 -0.51
N ASP A 49 -13.35 6.95 0.10
CA ASP A 49 -12.83 8.27 0.51
C ASP A 49 -12.52 9.21 -0.66
N LYS A 50 -12.31 8.65 -1.86
CA LYS A 50 -11.97 9.40 -3.08
C LYS A 50 -13.20 9.99 -3.79
N ASN A 51 -14.41 9.50 -3.48
CA ASN A 51 -15.68 9.92 -4.09
C ASN A 51 -16.49 10.79 -3.13
#